data_AF-A0A2D4NAA2-F1
#
_entry.id   AF-A0A2D4NAA2-F1
#
_cell.length_a   1.000
_cell.length_b   1.000
_cell.length_c   1.000
_cell.angle_alpha   90.00
_cell.angle_beta   90.00
_cell.angle_gamma   90.00
#
_symmetry.space_group_name_H-M   'P 1'
#
loop_
_entity.id
_entity.type
_entity.pdbx_description
1 polymer ?
#
loop_
_entity_poly.entity_id
_entity_poly.type
_entity_poly.pdbx_seq_one_letter_code
_entity_poly.pdbx_strand_id
1 'polypeptide(L)'
;NEGSTTENLDVEDEHIVASNHWLLPTVEFHCLWESLIYDAEIKSDLLNYVTTTLLFSDRNVDNNLISWNRVILLHGPPGTGKTSLCKAMAQKLTIRLSHRYCYGQLIEINSHSLFSKWFSESG
;
A
#
# COMPACT_ATOMS: atom_id res chain seq x y z
N ASN A 1 0.88 20.73 -9.14
CA ASN A 1 -0.31 20.02 -8.65
C ASN A 1 0.08 18.57 -8.40
N GLU A 2 0.72 18.29 -7.27
CA GLU A 2 1.07 16.92 -6.85
C GLU A 2 0.01 16.46 -5.85
N GLY A 3 -1.11 15.97 -6.36
CA GLY A 3 -2.17 15.35 -5.56
C GLY A 3 -2.44 13.94 -6.08
N SER A 4 -3.15 13.14 -5.28
CA SER A 4 -3.64 11.82 -5.70
C SER A 4 -4.36 11.88 -7.06
N THR A 5 -4.12 10.89 -7.92
CA THR A 5 -4.90 10.69 -9.15
C THR A 5 -5.96 9.64 -8.89
N THR A 6 -7.21 9.95 -9.21
CA THR A 6 -8.33 9.03 -9.07
C THR A 6 -8.66 8.42 -10.42
N GLU A 7 -8.64 7.10 -10.51
CA GLU A 7 -9.08 6.38 -11.70
C GLU A 7 -10.57 6.04 -11.56
N ASN A 8 -11.36 6.52 -12.52
CA ASN A 8 -12.80 6.31 -12.57
C ASN A 8 -13.14 5.30 -13.65
N LEU A 9 -14.17 4.50 -13.39
CA LEU A 9 -14.84 3.67 -14.38
C LEU A 9 -16.18 4.31 -14.70
N ASP A 10 -16.43 4.53 -15.99
CA ASP A 10 -17.70 5.01 -16.51
C ASP A 10 -18.53 3.80 -16.92
N VAL A 11 -19.54 3.45 -16.11
CA VAL A 11 -20.37 2.26 -16.33
C VAL A 11 -21.83 2.63 -16.10
N GLU A 12 -22.64 2.56 -17.15
CA GLU A 12 -24.11 2.71 -17.11
C GLU A 12 -24.56 3.95 -16.31
N ASP A 13 -24.12 5.13 -16.75
CA ASP A 13 -24.47 6.43 -16.18
C ASP A 13 -23.99 6.71 -14.73
N GLU A 14 -23.18 5.82 -14.14
CA GLU A 14 -22.53 6.02 -12.84
C GLU A 14 -21.01 6.20 -12.98
N HIS A 15 -20.48 7.28 -12.39
CA HIS A 15 -19.04 7.47 -12.18
C HIS A 15 -18.59 6.75 -10.91
N ILE A 16 -17.82 5.67 -11.07
CA ILE A 16 -17.33 4.87 -9.94
C ILE A 16 -15.83 5.09 -9.77
N VAL A 17 -15.44 5.51 -8.56
CA VAL A 17 -14.02 5.56 -8.17
C VAL A 17 -13.51 4.13 -7.94
N ALA A 18 -12.72 3.62 -8.88
CA ALA A 18 -12.19 2.26 -8.81
C ALA A 18 -10.91 2.18 -7.97
N SER A 19 -10.04 3.17 -8.12
CA SER A 19 -8.75 3.23 -7.44
C SER A 19 -8.29 4.66 -7.21
N ASN A 20 -7.51 4.82 -6.15
CA ASN A 20 -6.71 6.01 -5.92
C ASN A 20 -5.23 5.67 -6.15
N HIS A 21 -4.49 6.59 -6.75
CA HIS A 21 -3.09 6.43 -7.10
C HIS A 21 -2.25 7.60 -6.56
N TRP A 22 -1.11 7.27 -5.95
CA TRP A 22 -0.13 8.25 -5.46
C TRP A 22 1.27 7.92 -5.97
N LEU A 23 1.98 8.95 -6.43
CA LEU A 23 3.44 8.92 -6.53
C LEU A 23 4.04 9.13 -5.14
N LEU A 24 5.09 8.38 -4.83
CA LEU A 24 5.80 8.43 -3.56
C LEU A 24 7.24 8.93 -3.74
N PRO A 25 7.79 9.69 -2.78
CA PRO A 25 7.12 10.19 -1.58
C PRO A 25 6.10 11.29 -1.91
N THR A 26 4.98 11.34 -1.19
CA THR A 26 3.96 12.41 -1.32
C THR A 26 3.86 13.24 -0.05
N VAL A 27 3.49 14.52 -0.21
CA VAL A 27 3.19 15.44 0.91
C VAL A 27 1.97 14.99 1.71
N GLU A 28 1.00 14.31 1.08
CA GLU A 28 -0.23 13.84 1.72
C GLU A 28 0.04 12.84 2.86
N PHE A 29 1.16 12.11 2.80
CA PHE A 29 1.55 11.11 3.80
C PHE A 29 2.65 11.62 4.74
N HIS A 30 2.95 12.93 4.70
CA HIS A 30 3.90 13.53 5.63
C HIS A 30 3.45 13.35 7.09
N CYS A 31 4.38 12.96 7.97
CA CYS A 31 4.13 12.65 9.39
C CYS A 31 3.10 11.53 9.70
N LEU A 32 2.55 10.85 8.68
CA LEU A 32 1.55 9.79 8.88
C LEU A 32 2.12 8.59 9.65
N TRP A 33 3.41 8.30 9.49
CA TRP A 33 4.08 7.23 10.23
C TRP A 33 4.20 7.54 11.72
N GLU A 34 4.55 8.78 12.02
CA GLU A 34 4.73 9.30 13.37
C GLU A 34 3.39 9.42 14.10
N SER A 35 2.30 9.77 13.40
CA SER A 35 0.96 9.92 13.98
C SER A 35 0.32 8.61 14.42
N LEU A 36 0.77 7.47 13.88
CA LEU A 36 0.22 6.15 14.23
C LEU A 36 0.89 5.60 15.49
N ILE A 37 0.16 5.53 16.59
CA ILE A 37 0.65 5.04 17.87
C ILE A 37 0.14 3.60 18.08
N TYR A 38 1.07 2.67 18.29
CA TYR A 38 0.81 1.28 18.62
C TYR A 38 1.70 0.89 19.80
N ASP A 39 1.17 0.15 20.77
CA ASP A 39 1.90 -0.25 21.99
C ASP A 39 2.98 -1.31 21.72
N ALA A 40 2.84 -2.06 20.63
CA ALA A 40 3.81 -3.05 20.17
C ALA A 40 4.76 -2.48 19.12
N GLU A 41 5.95 -3.06 18.99
CA GLU A 41 6.95 -2.73 17.96
C GLU A 41 6.52 -3.14 16.53
N ILE A 42 5.23 -3.38 16.30
CA ILE A 42 4.65 -3.88 15.06
C ILE A 42 5.03 -3.04 13.84
N LYS A 43 5.17 -1.72 14.02
CA LYS A 43 5.61 -0.81 12.94
C LYS A 43 7.03 -1.15 12.50
N SER A 44 7.94 -1.28 13.45
CA SER A 44 9.34 -1.57 13.19
C SER A 44 9.52 -2.97 12.60
N ASP A 45 8.85 -3.96 13.18
CA ASP A 45 8.90 -5.36 12.70
C ASP A 45 8.40 -5.48 11.27
N LEU A 46 7.25 -4.87 10.97
CA LEU A 46 6.66 -4.92 9.64
C LEU A 46 7.56 -4.22 8.61
N LEU A 47 8.09 -3.05 8.96
CA LEU A 47 8.99 -2.31 8.10
C LEU A 47 10.29 -3.10 7.83
N ASN A 48 10.86 -3.74 8.84
CA ASN A 48 12.07 -4.55 8.70
C ASN A 48 11.81 -5.78 7.81
N TYR A 49 10.66 -6.43 7.99
CA TYR A 49 10.23 -7.55 7.15
C TYR A 49 10.11 -7.13 5.68
N VAL A 50 9.41 -6.03 5.38
CA VAL A 50 9.26 -5.56 3.99
C VAL A 50 10.58 -5.09 3.40
N THR A 51 11.42 -4.43 4.19
CA THR A 51 12.74 -3.98 3.72
C THR A 51 13.61 -5.18 3.34
N THR A 52 13.60 -6.23 4.16
CA THR A 52 14.36 -7.47 3.89
C THR A 52 13.82 -8.20 2.67
N THR A 53 12.49 -8.28 2.55
CA THR A 53 11.76 -8.76 1.37
C THR A 53 12.23 -8.03 0.10
N LEU A 54 12.21 -6.70 0.09
CA LEU A 54 12.68 -5.92 -1.07
C LEU A 54 14.18 -6.12 -1.35
N LEU A 55 15.01 -6.26 -0.31
CA LEU A 55 16.44 -6.55 -0.46
C LEU A 55 16.67 -7.93 -1.09
N PHE A 56 15.94 -8.96 -0.68
CA PHE A 56 16.02 -10.28 -1.31
C PHE A 56 15.59 -10.24 -2.77
N SER A 57 14.56 -9.43 -3.09
CA SER A 57 14.17 -9.16 -4.47
C SER A 57 15.31 -8.57 -5.29
N ASP A 58 15.99 -7.57 -4.74
CA ASP A 58 17.05 -6.82 -5.42
C ASP A 58 18.31 -7.68 -5.65
N ARG A 59 18.54 -8.67 -4.79
CA ARG A 59 19.65 -9.61 -4.88
C ARG A 59 19.33 -10.87 -5.71
N ASN A 60 18.17 -10.92 -6.37
CA ASN A 60 17.70 -12.09 -7.14
C ASN A 60 17.79 -13.41 -6.34
N VAL A 61 17.43 -13.37 -5.06
CA VAL A 61 17.34 -14.58 -4.23
C VAL A 61 16.27 -15.50 -4.83
N ASP A 62 16.62 -16.77 -5.03
CA ASP A 62 15.69 -17.76 -5.58
C ASP A 62 14.52 -18.03 -4.62
N ASN A 63 13.31 -17.69 -5.06
CA ASN A 63 12.08 -17.89 -4.30
C ASN A 63 11.76 -19.37 -4.03
N ASN A 64 12.36 -20.30 -4.79
CA ASN A 64 12.19 -21.74 -4.56
C ASN A 64 13.08 -22.27 -3.43
N LEU A 65 14.17 -21.56 -3.11
CA LEU A 65 15.08 -21.89 -2.01
C LEU A 65 14.67 -21.20 -0.71
N ILE A 66 14.15 -19.96 -0.82
CA ILE A 66 13.62 -19.19 0.30
C ILE A 66 12.22 -18.74 -0.09
N SER A 67 11.19 -19.32 0.52
CA SER A 67 9.80 -18.89 0.30
C SER A 67 9.54 -17.59 1.05
N TRP A 68 9.45 -16.46 0.34
CA TRP A 68 8.98 -15.19 0.89
C TRP A 68 7.88 -14.62 -0.01
N ASN A 69 6.65 -14.56 0.53
CA ASN A 69 5.51 -14.00 -0.17
C ASN A 69 5.51 -12.47 0.00
N ARG A 70 5.36 -11.74 -1.11
CA ARG A 70 5.31 -10.27 -1.14
C ARG A 70 3.97 -9.70 -0.67
N VAL A 71 3.27 -10.44 0.19
CA VAL A 71 1.91 -10.15 0.65
C VAL A 71 1.93 -9.99 2.16
N ILE A 72 1.28 -8.92 2.61
CA ILE A 72 1.04 -8.65 4.03
C ILE A 72 -0.46 -8.52 4.23
N LEU A 73 -0.96 -9.21 5.24
CA LEU A 73 -2.34 -9.10 5.68
C LEU A 73 -2.38 -8.44 7.06
N LEU A 74 -3.02 -7.28 7.14
CA LEU A 74 -3.30 -6.60 8.41
C LEU A 74 -4.76 -6.86 8.80
N HIS A 75 -4.99 -7.39 9.99
CA HIS A 75 -6.33 -7.64 10.52
C HIS A 75 -6.51 -7.01 11.90
N GLY A 76 -7.75 -6.70 12.24
CA GLY A 76 -8.12 -6.05 13.50
C GLY A 76 -9.40 -5.23 13.37
N PRO A 77 -9.96 -4.73 14.49
CA PRO A 77 -11.21 -3.96 14.50
C PRO A 77 -11.21 -2.78 13.51
N PRO A 78 -12.38 -2.36 12.98
CA PRO A 78 -12.45 -1.16 12.15
C PRO A 78 -11.94 0.08 12.90
N GLY A 79 -11.36 1.04 12.18
CA GLY A 79 -10.82 2.26 12.78
C GLY A 79 -9.42 2.16 13.42
N THR A 80 -8.80 0.97 13.44
CA THR A 80 -7.44 0.74 14.01
C THR A 80 -6.27 1.25 13.15
N GLY A 81 -6.54 2.05 12.12
CA GLY A 81 -5.50 2.66 11.29
C GLY A 81 -4.76 1.72 10.32
N LYS A 82 -5.26 0.50 10.05
CA LYS A 82 -4.61 -0.47 9.14
C LYS A 82 -4.27 0.11 7.77
N THR A 83 -5.23 0.76 7.11
CA THR A 83 -5.02 1.41 5.81
C THR A 83 -4.01 2.55 5.90
N SER A 84 -4.08 3.36 6.96
CA SER A 84 -3.11 4.42 7.23
C SER A 84 -1.70 3.87 7.46
N LEU A 85 -1.58 2.72 8.13
CA LEU A 85 -0.30 2.03 8.33
C LEU A 85 0.29 1.55 7.01
N CYS A 86 -0.53 1.00 6.10
CA CYS A 86 -0.07 0.66 4.75
C CYS A 86 0.49 1.89 3.99
N LYS A 87 -0.25 3.01 4.00
CA LYS A 87 0.16 4.27 3.37
C LYS A 87 1.46 4.82 3.98
N ALA A 88 1.54 4.86 5.30
CA ALA A 88 2.72 5.30 6.04
C ALA A 88 3.95 4.41 5.79
N MET A 89 3.75 3.10 5.71
CA MET A 89 4.81 2.14 5.43
C MET A 89 5.34 2.30 4.00
N ALA A 90 4.46 2.45 3.00
CA ALA A 90 4.86 2.69 1.62
C ALA A 90 5.69 3.98 1.49
N GLN A 91 5.27 5.06 2.16
CA GLN A 91 6.03 6.30 2.25
C GLN A 91 7.42 6.09 2.87
N LYS A 92 7.50 5.43 4.04
CA LYS A 92 8.78 5.17 4.74
C LYS A 92 9.73 4.29 3.93
N LEU A 93 9.22 3.29 3.23
CA LEU A 93 10.03 2.41 2.37
C LEU A 93 10.59 3.17 1.18
N THR A 94 9.76 3.97 0.51
CA THR A 94 10.20 4.78 -0.64
C THR A 94 11.32 5.74 -0.24
N ILE A 95 11.19 6.41 0.91
CA ILE A 95 12.24 7.30 1.43
C ILE A 95 13.52 6.53 1.74
N ARG A 96 13.43 5.38 2.44
CA ARG A 96 14.60 4.56 2.80
C ARG A 96 15.34 4.00 1.57
N LEU A 97 14.60 3.66 0.52
CA LEU A 97 15.14 3.07 -0.70
C LEU A 97 15.38 4.10 -1.81
N SER A 98 15.36 5.40 -1.49
CA SER A 98 15.61 6.49 -2.44
C SER A 98 16.95 6.41 -3.18
N HIS A 99 17.95 5.76 -2.57
CA HIS A 99 19.23 5.50 -3.22
C HIS A 99 19.14 4.45 -4.36
N ARG A 100 18.07 3.64 -4.38
CA ARG A 100 17.88 2.51 -5.29
C ARG A 100 16.73 2.73 -6.28
N TYR A 101 15.67 3.40 -5.85
CA TYR A 101 14.49 3.73 -6.64
C TYR A 101 14.29 5.24 -6.65
N CYS A 102 14.05 5.81 -7.84
CA CYS A 102 13.84 7.26 -7.98
C CYS A 102 12.53 7.73 -7.34
N TYR A 103 11.50 6.89 -7.39
CA TYR A 103 10.17 7.14 -6.81
C TYR A 103 9.44 5.80 -6.57
N GLY A 104 8.35 5.85 -5.82
CA GLY A 104 7.42 4.73 -5.61
C GLY A 104 6.03 5.04 -6.16
N GLN A 105 5.19 4.02 -6.28
CA GLN A 105 3.78 4.17 -6.61
C GLN A 105 2.95 3.40 -5.58
N LEU A 106 1.84 4.00 -5.13
CA LEU A 106 0.85 3.34 -4.29
C LEU A 106 -0.50 3.36 -5.00
N ILE A 107 -1.10 2.18 -5.15
CA ILE A 107 -2.42 2.01 -5.71
C ILE A 107 -3.32 1.46 -4.61
N GLU A 108 -4.33 2.23 -4.22
CA GLU A 108 -5.40 1.81 -3.31
C GLU A 108 -6.63 1.47 -4.13
N ILE A 109 -7.02 0.20 -4.09
CA ILE A 109 -8.20 -0.30 -4.79
C ILE A 109 -9.42 -0.12 -3.88
N ASN A 110 -10.47 0.53 -4.39
CA ASN A 110 -11.70 0.76 -3.63
C ASN A 110 -12.62 -0.47 -3.72
N SER A 111 -12.55 -1.31 -2.70
CA SER A 111 -13.36 -2.53 -2.59
C SER A 111 -14.86 -2.24 -2.53
N HIS A 112 -15.30 -1.20 -1.83
CA HIS A 112 -16.73 -0.89 -1.68
C HIS A 112 -17.40 -0.58 -3.02
N SER A 113 -16.68 0.09 -3.92
CA SER A 113 -17.13 0.46 -5.25
C SER A 113 -17.06 -0.68 -6.26
N LEU A 114 -16.09 -1.59 -6.11
CA LEU A 114 -15.91 -2.73 -7.01
C LEU A 114 -16.82 -3.93 -6.65
N PHE A 115 -16.97 -4.23 -5.36
CA PHE A 115 -17.76 -5.39 -4.93
C PHE A 115 -19.27 -5.17 -4.99
N SER A 116 -19.75 -3.93 -4.87
CA SER A 116 -21.19 -3.63 -4.97
C SER A 116 -21.75 -3.84 -6.38
N LYS A 117 -20.91 -3.70 -7.42
CA LYS A 117 -21.34 -3.77 -8.82
C LYS A 117 -20.97 -5.08 -9.52
N TRP A 118 -19.80 -5.64 -9.23
CA TRP A 118 -19.24 -6.76 -10.03
C TRP A 118 -19.30 -8.12 -9.35
N PHE A 119 -19.68 -8.21 -8.07
CA PHE A 119 -19.81 -9.51 -7.40
C PHE A 119 -21.02 -10.33 -7.91
N SER A 120 -22.00 -9.70 -8.56
CA SER A 120 -23.12 -10.39 -9.23
C SER A 120 -22.81 -10.85 -10.66
N GLU A 121 -21.72 -10.39 -11.28
CA GLU A 121 -21.33 -10.76 -12.66
C GLU A 121 -20.07 -11.64 -12.73
N SER A 122 -19.39 -11.84 -11.60
CA SER A 122 -18.19 -12.69 -11.52
C SER A 122 -18.59 -14.15 -11.29
N GLY A 123 -19.05 -14.84 -12.34
CA GLY A 123 -19.31 -16.28 -12.40
C GLY A 123 -18.55 -16.96 -13.53
#